data_AF-A0A2A2HZW7-F1
#
_entry.id   AF-A0A2A2HZW7-F1
#
_cell.length_a   1.000
_cell.length_b   1.000
_cell.length_c   1.000
_cell.angle_alpha   90.00
_cell.angle_beta   90.00
_cell.angle_gamma   90.00
#
_symmetry.space_group_name_H-M   'P 1'
#
loop_
_entity.id
_entity.type
_entity.pdbx_description
1 polymer ?
#
loop_
_entity_poly.entity_id
_entity_poly.type
_entity_poly.pdbx_seq_one_letter_code
_entity_poly.pdbx_strand_id
1 'polypeptide(L)'
;MSIDINRIIGLTQEKRIETETGVENLHIGFQNQFAEQRQIDPSGHQHRAPVVSWQENGETRRFVPMLTFQVNVTETPWLKKVLGIEEEPDYRVDADALEADIKHRLREARKADVASV
;
A
#
# COMPACT_ATOMS: atom_id res chain seq x y z
N MET A 1 -6.41 7.00 19.00
CA MET A 1 -6.71 6.14 17.85
C MET A 1 -5.41 5.64 17.28
N SER A 2 -5.13 4.34 17.39
CA SER A 2 -3.97 3.70 16.78
C SER A 2 -4.26 3.51 15.31
N ILE A 3 -3.40 4.04 14.45
CA ILE A 3 -3.38 3.67 13.04
C ILE A 3 -2.64 2.34 13.00
N ASP A 4 -3.26 1.29 12.47
CA ASP A 4 -2.56 0.01 12.26
C ASP A 4 -1.45 0.20 11.23
N ILE A 5 -0.23 0.36 11.73
CA ILE A 5 0.99 0.39 10.91
C ILE A 5 1.50 -1.05 10.83
N ASN A 6 0.74 -1.93 10.21
CA ASN A 6 1.31 -3.18 9.75
C ASN A 6 2.20 -2.83 8.56
N ARG A 7 3.52 -2.96 8.70
CA ARG A 7 4.45 -2.74 7.58
C ARG A 7 4.23 -3.84 6.54
N ILE A 8 3.33 -3.58 5.59
CA ILE A 8 2.90 -4.53 4.56
C ILE A 8 4.05 -4.84 3.59
N ILE A 9 4.91 -3.85 3.34
CA ILE A 9 6.08 -3.97 2.46
C ILE A 9 7.36 -3.78 3.27
N GLY A 10 8.17 -4.84 3.34
CA GLY A 10 9.46 -4.88 4.01
C GLY A 10 10.66 -4.60 3.09
N LEU A 11 11.84 -4.43 3.68
CA LEU A 11 13.08 -4.07 2.96
C LEU A 11 13.45 -5.04 1.82
N THR A 12 13.21 -6.35 2.01
CA THR A 12 13.48 -7.35 0.98
C THR A 12 12.55 -7.20 -0.23
N GLN A 13 11.28 -6.84 0.01
CA GLN A 13 10.32 -6.58 -1.06
C GLN A 13 10.63 -5.27 -1.77
N GLU A 14 11.06 -4.22 -1.06
CA GLU A 14 11.54 -2.96 -1.65
C GLU A 14 12.64 -3.23 -2.68
N LYS A 15 13.69 -4.00 -2.30
CA LYS A 15 14.79 -4.34 -3.23
C LYS A 15 14.36 -5.18 -4.42
N ARG A 16 13.40 -6.09 -4.22
CA ARG A 16 12.81 -6.87 -5.32
C ARG A 16 12.06 -5.97 -6.30
N ILE A 17 11.22 -5.07 -5.81
CA ILE A 17 10.44 -4.12 -6.64
C ILE A 17 11.39 -3.21 -7.42
N GLU A 18 12.43 -2.69 -6.77
CA GLU A 18 13.48 -1.88 -7.41
C GLU A 18 14.08 -2.62 -8.62
N THR A 19 14.49 -3.87 -8.43
CA THR A 19 15.05 -4.72 -9.49
C THR A 19 14.04 -4.98 -10.63
N GLU A 20 12.78 -5.27 -10.30
CA GLU A 20 11.74 -5.61 -11.29
C GLU A 20 11.21 -4.41 -12.08
N THR A 21 11.36 -3.20 -11.56
CA THR A 21 10.88 -1.96 -12.19
C THR A 21 12.03 -1.18 -12.83
N GLY A 22 13.26 -1.38 -12.35
CA GLY A 22 14.48 -0.73 -12.80
C GLY A 22 14.55 0.74 -12.40
N VAL A 23 13.83 1.14 -11.35
CA VAL A 23 14.03 2.43 -10.67
C VAL A 23 15.20 2.32 -9.70
N GLU A 24 15.76 3.44 -9.25
CA GLU A 24 16.88 3.46 -8.32
C GLU A 24 16.51 4.11 -6.98
N ASN A 25 17.15 3.67 -5.91
CA ASN A 25 16.96 4.17 -4.54
C ASN A 25 15.49 4.15 -4.10
N LEU A 26 14.80 3.04 -4.38
CA LEU A 26 13.41 2.85 -3.97
C LEU A 26 13.30 2.75 -2.44
N HIS A 27 12.39 3.53 -1.87
CA HIS A 27 12.03 3.50 -0.46
C HIS A 27 10.51 3.52 -0.29
N ILE A 28 10.00 2.66 0.58
CA ILE A 28 8.56 2.56 0.91
C ILE A 28 8.40 2.82 2.41
N GLY A 29 7.94 4.02 2.76
CA GLY A 29 7.89 4.51 4.14
C GLY A 29 6.46 4.70 4.67
N PHE A 30 6.24 4.44 5.96
CA PHE A 30 4.92 4.61 6.62
C PHE A 30 4.87 5.80 7.60
N GLN A 31 5.87 6.69 7.52
CA GLN A 31 5.91 7.91 8.33
C GLN A 31 4.75 8.83 7.93
N ASN A 32 4.23 9.60 8.88
CA ASN A 32 3.15 10.55 8.64
C ASN A 32 3.73 11.82 7.99
N GLN A 33 3.70 11.87 6.66
CA GLN A 33 4.32 12.91 5.84
C GLN A 33 3.29 13.70 5.03
N PHE A 34 2.19 13.06 4.61
CA PHE A 34 1.18 13.65 3.72
C PHE A 34 -0.25 13.32 4.16
N ALA A 35 -1.19 14.18 3.78
CA ALA A 35 -2.61 14.00 4.11
C ALA A 35 -3.23 12.83 3.32
N GLU A 36 -2.78 12.63 2.09
CA GLU A 36 -3.18 11.59 1.13
C GLU A 36 -2.89 10.17 1.64
N GLN A 37 -2.02 10.04 2.63
CA GLN A 37 -1.75 8.75 3.27
C GLN A 37 -2.92 8.26 4.12
N ARG A 38 -3.78 9.15 4.62
CA ARG A 38 -4.93 8.77 5.44
C ARG A 38 -6.06 8.33 4.52
N GLN A 39 -6.35 7.04 4.53
CA GLN A 39 -7.39 6.44 3.69
C GLN A 39 -8.36 5.66 4.57
N ILE A 40 -9.59 5.51 4.10
CA ILE A 40 -10.69 4.92 4.87
C ILE A 40 -11.12 3.64 4.15
N ASP A 41 -11.29 2.56 4.90
CA ASP A 41 -11.82 1.32 4.35
C ASP A 41 -13.36 1.35 4.21
N PRO A 42 -14.00 0.34 3.60
CA PRO A 42 -15.45 0.33 3.44
C PRO A 42 -16.25 0.32 4.76
N SER A 43 -15.65 -0.11 5.87
CA SER A 43 -16.26 -0.06 7.22
C SER A 43 -16.05 1.29 7.94
N GLY A 44 -15.29 2.22 7.37
CA GLY A 44 -15.03 3.52 7.99
C GLY A 44 -13.78 3.57 8.88
N HIS A 45 -12.99 2.48 8.96
CA HIS A 45 -11.75 2.49 9.72
C HIS A 45 -10.63 3.20 8.95
N GLN A 46 -9.77 3.90 9.69
CA GLN A 46 -8.65 4.66 9.12
C GLN A 46 -7.40 3.81 8.97
N HIS A 47 -6.86 3.81 7.76
CA HIS A 47 -5.62 3.15 7.38
C HIS A 47 -4.60 4.17 6.90
N ARG A 48 -3.32 3.80 6.97
CA ARG A 48 -2.21 4.63 6.45
C ARG A 48 -1.55 3.96 5.25
N ALA A 49 -1.68 4.60 4.10
CA ALA A 49 -0.92 4.24 2.91
C ALA A 49 0.56 4.61 3.06
N PRO A 50 1.49 3.81 2.50
CA PRO A 50 2.89 4.16 2.46
C PRO A 50 3.15 5.34 1.51
N VAL A 51 4.29 5.98 1.67
CA VAL A 51 4.88 6.85 0.65
C VAL A 51 5.89 6.02 -0.10
N VAL A 52 5.76 5.99 -1.42
CA VAL A 52 6.74 5.38 -2.32
C VAL A 52 7.60 6.49 -2.90
N SER A 53 8.92 6.40 -2.74
CA SER A 53 9.88 7.36 -3.28
C SER A 53 11.03 6.65 -4.00
N TRP A 54 11.52 7.21 -5.09
CA TRP A 54 12.65 6.71 -5.85
C TRP A 54 13.43 7.88 -6.47
N GLN A 55 14.63 7.60 -6.96
CA GLN A 55 15.43 8.55 -7.72
C GLN A 55 15.24 8.36 -9.23
N GLU A 56 15.10 9.48 -9.93
CA GLU A 56 14.97 9.56 -11.38
C GLU A 56 15.67 10.84 -11.85
N ASN A 57 16.65 10.72 -12.75
CA ASN A 57 17.44 11.85 -13.28
C ASN A 57 18.02 12.80 -12.21
N GLY A 58 18.43 12.27 -11.06
CA GLY A 58 18.96 13.05 -9.93
C GLY A 58 17.89 13.75 -9.08
N GLU A 59 16.60 13.63 -9.42
CA GLU A 59 15.48 14.13 -8.63
C GLU A 59 14.84 13.01 -7.82
N THR A 60 14.31 13.36 -6.64
CA THR A 60 13.49 12.41 -5.85
C THR A 60 12.04 12.52 -6.27
N ARG A 61 11.53 11.47 -6.91
CA ARG A 61 10.12 11.30 -7.22
C ARG A 61 9.42 10.59 -6.08
N ARG A 62 8.11 10.83 -5.95
CA ARG A 62 7.28 10.19 -4.93
C ARG A 62 5.81 10.12 -5.32
N PHE A 63 5.10 9.12 -4.79
CA PHE A 63 3.65 9.09 -4.79
C PHE A 63 3.11 8.34 -3.56
N VAL A 64 1.81 8.51 -3.29
CA VAL A 64 1.06 7.73 -2.31
C VAL A 64 0.11 6.79 -3.09
N PRO A 65 0.21 5.46 -2.92
CA PRO A 65 -0.67 4.51 -3.57
C PRO A 65 -2.06 4.53 -2.94
N MET A 66 -3.05 4.07 -3.69
CA MET A 66 -4.41 3.87 -3.16
C MET A 66 -4.48 2.47 -2.53
N LEU A 67 -4.95 2.40 -1.29
CA LEU A 67 -5.16 1.12 -0.62
C LEU A 67 -6.41 0.46 -1.17
N THR A 68 -6.28 -0.83 -1.44
CA THR A 68 -7.39 -1.73 -1.72
C THR A 68 -7.61 -2.62 -0.50
N PHE A 69 -8.85 -3.02 -0.29
CA PHE A 69 -9.27 -3.70 0.93
C PHE A 69 -9.99 -5.00 0.58
N GLN A 70 -9.70 -6.05 1.33
CA GLN A 70 -10.35 -7.35 1.24
C GLN A 70 -10.99 -7.69 2.58
N VAL A 71 -12.12 -8.40 2.54
CA VAL A 71 -12.82 -8.84 3.76
C VAL A 71 -11.91 -9.79 4.54
N ASN A 72 -11.73 -9.50 5.83
CA ASN A 72 -10.98 -10.33 6.75
C ASN A 72 -11.84 -11.54 7.18
N VAL A 73 -11.89 -12.58 6.34
CA VAL A 73 -12.70 -13.79 6.58
C VAL A 73 -12.10 -14.71 7.66
N THR A 74 -10.95 -14.34 8.23
CA THR A 74 -10.17 -15.19 9.14
C THR A 74 -10.81 -15.35 10.52
N GLU A 75 -11.76 -14.50 10.89
CA GLU A 75 -12.48 -14.65 12.17
C GLU A 75 -13.74 -15.49 11.99
N THR A 76 -13.56 -16.81 12.15
CA THR A 76 -14.55 -17.85 12.43
C THR A 76 -16.02 -17.40 12.33
N PRO A 77 -16.57 -17.22 11.11
CA PRO A 77 -17.90 -16.63 10.91
C PRO A 77 -19.02 -17.43 11.60
N TRP A 78 -18.80 -18.74 11.77
CA TRP A 78 -19.73 -19.63 12.46
C TRP A 78 -19.74 -19.43 13.98
N LEU A 79 -18.59 -19.13 14.62
CA LEU A 79 -18.52 -18.89 16.07
C LEU A 79 -19.27 -17.62 16.43
N LYS A 80 -19.07 -16.56 15.65
CA LYS A 80 -19.73 -15.26 15.84
C LYS A 80 -21.25 -15.36 15.68
N LYS A 81 -21.71 -16.12 14.68
CA LYS A 81 -23.13 -16.40 14.44
C LYS A 81 -23.78 -17.18 15.59
N VAL A 82 -23.06 -18.13 16.20
CA VAL A 82 -23.53 -18.87 17.39
C VAL A 82 -23.57 -17.97 18.64
N LEU A 83 -22.68 -16.98 18.73
CA LEU A 83 -22.59 -16.04 19.85
C LEU A 83 -23.50 -14.80 19.70
N GLY A 84 -24.25 -14.67 18.60
CA GLY A 84 -25.16 -13.54 18.37
C GLY A 84 -24.45 -12.19 18.15
N ILE A 85 -23.18 -12.22 17.74
CA ILE A 85 -22.39 -11.01 17.49
C ILE A 85 -22.66 -10.55 16.05
N GLU A 86 -23.46 -9.51 15.89
CA GLU A 86 -23.56 -8.74 14.64
C GLU A 86 -22.40 -7.73 14.60
N GLU A 87 -21.25 -8.15 14.07
CA GLU A 87 -20.13 -7.23 13.82
C GLU A 87 -20.07 -6.82 12.35
N GLU A 88 -19.73 -5.55 12.12
CA GLU A 88 -19.40 -5.03 10.81
C GLU A 88 -18.24 -5.82 10.20
N PRO A 89 -18.23 -6.05 8.87
CA PRO A 89 -17.17 -6.80 8.23
C PRO A 89 -15.83 -6.08 8.43
N ASP A 90 -14.87 -6.75 9.04
CA ASP A 90 -13.50 -6.26 9.12
C ASP A 90 -12.83 -6.32 7.75
N TYR A 91 -12.06 -5.27 7.43
CA TYR A 91 -11.29 -5.19 6.21
C TYR A 91 -9.80 -5.18 6.53
N ARG A 92 -9.03 -5.93 5.72
CA ARG A 92 -7.56 -5.86 5.73
C ARG A 92 -7.08 -5.28 4.40
N VAL A 93 -5.96 -4.57 4.43
CA VAL A 93 -5.33 -4.09 3.20
C VAL A 93 -4.92 -5.28 2.33
N ASP A 94 -5.20 -5.19 1.04
CA ASP A 94 -4.73 -6.15 0.04
C ASP A 94 -3.28 -5.84 -0.33
N ALA A 95 -2.37 -6.62 0.25
CA ALA A 95 -0.93 -6.48 0.07
C ALA A 95 -0.49 -6.75 -1.38
N ASP A 96 -1.11 -7.72 -2.03
CA ASP A 96 -0.76 -8.13 -3.39
C ASP A 96 -1.21 -7.06 -4.40
N ALA A 97 -2.42 -6.54 -4.21
CA ALA A 97 -2.92 -5.42 -5.01
C ALA A 97 -2.12 -4.14 -4.79
N LEU A 98 -1.68 -3.86 -3.56
CA LEU A 98 -0.80 -2.73 -3.26
C LEU A 98 0.55 -2.88 -3.97
N GLU A 99 1.21 -4.04 -3.89
CA GLU A 99 2.48 -4.27 -4.57
C GLU A 99 2.32 -4.15 -6.10
N ALA A 100 1.22 -4.66 -6.66
CA ALA A 100 0.91 -4.55 -8.08
C ALA A 100 0.72 -3.09 -8.54
N ASP A 101 -0.03 -2.27 -7.79
CA ASP A 101 -0.21 -0.84 -8.07
C ASP A 101 1.12 -0.09 -8.06
N ILE A 102 1.96 -0.36 -7.05
CA ILE A 102 3.29 0.26 -6.93
C ILE A 102 4.15 -0.08 -8.15
N LYS A 103 4.25 -1.37 -8.51
CA LYS A 103 5.01 -1.81 -9.68
C LYS A 103 4.49 -1.20 -10.98
N HIS A 104 3.17 -1.13 -11.13
CA HIS A 104 2.54 -0.54 -12.31
C HIS A 104 2.92 0.93 -12.44
N ARG A 105 2.75 1.74 -11.39
CA ARG A 105 3.06 3.17 -11.41
C ARG A 105 4.54 3.46 -11.62
N LEU A 106 5.43 2.69 -11.01
CA LEU A 106 6.88 2.84 -11.24
C LEU A 106 7.27 2.55 -12.69
N ARG A 107 6.66 1.53 -13.32
CA ARG A 107 6.89 1.22 -14.74
C ARG A 107 6.36 2.31 -15.66
N GLU A 108 5.19 2.87 -15.37
CA GLU A 108 4.62 3.96 -16.15
C GLU A 108 5.45 5.25 -16.03
N ALA A 109 5.91 5.59 -14.82
CA ALA A 109 6.81 6.72 -14.60
C ALA A 109 8.10 6.59 -15.44
N ARG A 110 8.72 5.40 -15.42
CA ARG A 110 9.91 5.12 -16.22
C ARG A 110 9.68 5.21 -17.73
N LYS A 111 8.53 4.75 -18.23
CA LYS A 111 8.21 4.85 -19.67
C LYS A 111 8.03 6.31 -20.10
N ALA A 112 7.38 7.13 -19.27
CA ALA A 112 7.20 8.54 -19.54
C ALA A 112 8.54 9.28 -19.61
N ASP A 113 9.52 8.86 -18.82
CA ASP A 113 10.89 9.38 -18.88
C ASP A 113 11.58 9.04 -20.20
N VAL A 114 11.56 7.76 -20.61
CA VAL A 114 12.16 7.31 -21.89
C VAL A 114 11.51 7.97 -23.11
N ALA A 115 10.22 8.27 -23.06
CA ALA A 115 9.50 8.95 -24.14
C ALA A 115 9.78 10.46 -24.23
N SER A 116 10.41 11.05 -23.21
CA SER A 116 10.73 12.48 -23.14
C SER A 116 12.15 12.82 -23.62
N VAL A 117 12.88 11.83 -24.14
CA VAL A 117 14.24 11.91 -24.73
C VAL A 117 14.19 11.75 -26.23
#